data_AF-A0A527D8C3-F1
#
_entry.id   AF-A0A527D8C3-F1
#
_cell.length_a   1.000
_cell.length_b   1.000
_cell.length_c   1.000
_cell.angle_alpha   90.00
_cell.angle_beta   90.00
_cell.angle_gamma   90.00
#
_symmetry.space_group_name_H-M   'P 1'
#
loop_
_entity.id
_entity.type
_entity.pdbx_description
1 polymer ?
#
loop_
_entity_poly.entity_id
_entity_poly.type
_entity_poly.pdbx_seq_one_letter_code
_entity_poly.pdbx_strand_id
1 'polypeptide(L)' 'GATAHIVVSPAAQQKLAQGAVLAVSLEPSGGSPTGQPTGPVVAAGDLKSI' A
#
# COMPACT_ATOMS: atom_id res chain seq x y z
N GLY A 1 -14.54 7.64 -9.83
CA GLY A 1 -13.95 6.29 -9.79
C GLY A 1 -14.61 5.49 -8.68
N ALA A 2 -14.56 4.15 -8.74
CA ALA A 2 -15.04 3.32 -7.64
C ALA A 2 -14.09 3.45 -6.43
N THR A 3 -14.64 3.58 -5.23
CA THR A 3 -13.85 3.65 -3.99
C THR A 3 -13.58 2.24 -3.49
N ALA A 4 -12.31 1.91 -3.24
CA ALA A 4 -11.92 0.67 -2.58
C ALA A 4 -11.73 0.91 -1.07
N HIS A 5 -12.32 0.05 -0.24
CA HIS A 5 -12.11 0.04 1.21
C HIS A 5 -11.36 -1.23 1.59
N ILE A 6 -10.22 -1.09 2.25
CA ILE A 6 -9.39 -2.21 2.67
C ILE A 6 -9.25 -2.15 4.19
N VAL A 7 -9.56 -3.25 4.86
CA VAL A 7 -9.34 -3.38 6.31
C VAL A 7 -7.86 -3.63 6.54
N VAL A 8 -7.25 -2.79 7.38
CA VAL A 8 -5.84 -2.90 7.75
C VAL A 8 -5.73 -3.62 9.09
N SER A 9 -4.87 -4.63 9.18
CA SER A 9 -4.69 -5.39 10.43
C SER A 9 -4.07 -4.53 11.54
N PRO A 10 -4.29 -4.84 12.83
CA PRO A 10 -3.74 -4.06 13.94
C PRO A 10 -2.20 -3.94 13.90
N ALA A 11 -1.50 -5.01 13.53
CA ALA A 11 -0.05 -5.01 13.39
C ALA A 11 0.44 -4.07 12.26
N ALA A 12 -0.29 -4.00 11.14
CA ALA A 12 0.01 -3.06 10.08
C ALA A 12 -0.29 -1.61 10.52
N GLN A 13 -1.38 -1.36 11.24
CA GLN A 13 -1.70 -0.04 11.80
C GLN A 13 -0.59 0.49 12.71
N GLN A 14 -0.04 -0.37 13.58
CA GLN A 14 1.08 0.00 14.47
C GLN A 14 2.33 0.40 13.68
N LYS A 15 2.64 -0.28 12.58
CA LYS A 15 3.77 0.08 11.70
C LYS A 15 3.51 1.38 10.96
N LEU A 16 2.29 1.58 10.45
CA LEU A 16 1.89 2.81 9.77
C LEU A 16 1.98 4.02 10.70
N ALA A 17 1.63 3.86 11.98
CA ALA A 17 1.72 4.91 13.00
C ALA A 17 3.16 5.37 13.30
N GLN A 18 4.17 4.56 12.97
CA GLN A 18 5.59 4.94 13.10
C GLN A 18 6.10 5.77 11.91
N GLY A 19 5.23 6.04 10.92
CA GLY A 19 5.59 6.66 9.66
C GLY A 19 5.90 5.60 8.60
N ALA A 20 5.36 5.80 7.40
CA ALA A 20 5.60 4.93 6.26
C ALA A 20 5.35 5.68 4.95
N VAL A 21 5.93 5.17 3.86
CA VAL A 21 5.57 5.58 2.50
C VAL A 21 4.56 4.57 1.95
N LEU A 22 3.41 5.05 1.48
CA LEU A 22 2.44 4.23 0.76
C LEU A 22 2.69 4.36 -0.74
N ALA A 23 2.95 3.23 -1.41
CA ALA A 23 3.12 3.14 -2.85
C ALA A 23 1.95 2.39 -3.51
N VAL A 24 1.58 2.80 -4.72
CA VAL A 24 0.59 2.13 -5.57
C VAL A 24 1.28 1.66 -6.84
N SER A 25 1.28 0.36 -7.12
CA SER A 25 1.83 -0.22 -8.35
C SER A 25 0.77 -0.83 -9.26
N LEU A 26 1.07 -0.87 -10.55
CA LEU A 26 0.30 -1.63 -11.52
C LEU A 26 0.84 -3.06 -11.56
N GLU A 27 0.09 -4.01 -11.01
CA GLU A 27 0.51 -5.41 -10.92
C GLU A 27 -0.14 -6.29 -12.00
N PRO A 28 0.51 -7.41 -12.40
CA PRO A 28 -0.13 -8.43 -13.21
C PRO A 28 -1.28 -9.10 -12.44
N SER A 29 -2.18 -9.77 -13.18
CA SER A 29 -3.24 -10.60 -12.57
C SER A 29 -2.64 -11.64 -11.62
N GLY A 30 -3.16 -11.70 -10.40
CA GLY A 30 -2.62 -12.53 -9.31
C GLY A 30 -1.67 -11.80 -8.36
N GLY A 31 -1.21 -10.59 -8.71
CA GLY A 31 -0.37 -9.75 -7.86
C GLY A 31 1.07 -10.26 -7.72
N SER A 32 1.83 -9.60 -6.85
CA SER A 32 3.20 -10.01 -6.54
C SER A 32 3.23 -11.25 -5.65
N PRO A 33 4.05 -12.27 -5.96
CA PRO A 33 4.24 -13.43 -5.11
C PRO A 33 5.16 -13.15 -3.91
N THR A 34 5.93 -12.06 -3.91
CA THR A 34 6.95 -11.76 -2.89
C THR A 34 6.53 -10.65 -1.92
N GLY A 35 5.45 -9.94 -2.23
CA GLY A 35 5.04 -8.73 -1.51
C GLY A 35 5.77 -7.46 -1.93
N GLN A 36 6.80 -7.55 -2.77
CA GLN A 36 7.44 -6.40 -3.42
C GLN A 36 6.69 -6.06 -4.72
N PRO A 37 6.58 -4.78 -5.13
CA PRO A 37 5.99 -4.43 -6.42
C PRO A 37 6.67 -5.16 -7.60
N THR A 38 5.88 -5.76 -8.50
CA THR A 38 6.38 -6.40 -9.72
C THR A 38 6.31 -5.46 -10.92
N GLY A 39 5.31 -4.57 -10.95
CA GLY A 39 5.15 -3.58 -12.01
C GLY A 39 5.48 -2.15 -11.56
N PRO A 40 5.21 -1.16 -12.42
CA PRO A 40 5.60 0.22 -12.14
C PRO A 40 4.80 0.80 -10.97
N VAL A 41 5.50 1.48 -10.07
CA VAL A 41 4.90 2.33 -9.04
C VAL A 41 4.43 3.63 -9.70
N VAL A 42 3.13 3.92 -9.62
CA VAL A 42 2.48 5.07 -10.28
C VAL A 42 2.13 6.19 -9.30
N ALA A 43 2.16 5.91 -7.99
CA ALA A 43 2.03 6.91 -6.95
C ALA A 43 2.81 6.45 -5.71
N ALA A 44 3.43 7.40 -5.01
CA ALA A 44 4.05 7.17 -3.71
C ALA A 44 3.91 8.44 -2.86
N GLY A 45 3.70 8.28 -1.56
CA GLY A 45 3.62 9.41 -0.66
C GLY A 45 3.78 9.02 0.81
N ASP A 46 4.30 9.96 1.60
CA ASP A 46 4.40 9.80 3.04
C ASP A 46 3.00 9.76 3.67
N LEU A 47 2.80 8.78 4.55
CA LEU A 47 1.64 8.76 5.42
C LEU A 47 1.82 9.76 6.54
N LYS A 48 0.82 10.62 6.69
CA LYS A 48 0.77 11.63 7.73
C LYS A 48 -0.31 11.25 8.71
N SER A 49 -0.03 11.45 10.00
CA SER A 49 -1.11 11.46 10.99
C SER A 49 -2.07 12.58 10.64
N ILE A 50 -3.36 12.26 10.64
CA ILE A 50 -4.44 13.25 10.60
C ILE A 50 -4.70 13.79 12.00
#